data_AF-A0AAN6IKN2-F1
#
_entry.id   AF-A0AAN6IKN2-F1
#
_cell.length_a   1.000
_cell.length_b   1.000
_cell.length_c   1.000
_cell.angle_alpha   90.00
_cell.angle_beta   90.00
_cell.angle_gamma   90.00
#
_symmetry.space_group_name_H-M   'P 1'
#
loop_
_entity.id
_entity.type
_entity.pdbx_description
1 polymer ?
#
loop_
_entity_poly.entity_id
_entity_poly.type
_entity_poly.pdbx_seq_one_letter_code
_entity_poly.pdbx_strand_id
1 'polypeptide(L)'
;MNQDGSYFSMTIPPSTAKATTPGVHGPDVPSVQPTPLKRVVSGAALKELLAGGGGTQAKTPSCEDTEFRAYAHSEIARDVATIKNSVVMHLTATFLRTPASMDSGHAYLASAFSVRDRLLQRWNLTNEYHDKIGAKRVYYMSLEFLIGRTFDNALLALQLRDEYAKVLGDVGFRLEDIIDEERDAALGNGGLGRLAACYVDSMACMNYPGWGYGLRYRYGMFQQQILNGYQVEAPDCWLDSPNPWEFPRPDVTYPVKFYGHLVRDPEVPYRYKWESDVEYDAMAFDVP
;
A
#
# COMPACT_ATOMS: atom_id res chain seq x y z
N MET A 1 14.99 27.89 29.83
CA MET A 1 14.09 28.62 28.92
C MET A 1 13.24 27.57 28.25
N ASN A 2 11.96 27.53 28.62
CA ASN A 2 11.04 26.44 28.36
C ASN A 2 10.80 26.25 26.86
N GLN A 3 10.82 25.01 26.39
CA GLN A 3 10.10 24.59 25.19
C GLN A 3 9.32 23.33 25.57
N ASP A 4 8.06 23.56 25.95
CA ASP A 4 7.06 22.51 26.11
C ASP A 4 6.66 22.02 24.70
N GLY A 5 7.32 20.96 24.23
CA GLY A 5 6.90 20.21 23.05
C GLY A 5 5.76 19.26 23.45
N SER A 6 4.52 19.71 23.30
CA SER A 6 3.36 18.84 23.45
C SER A 6 3.30 17.84 22.29
N TYR A 7 3.95 16.69 22.45
CA TYR A 7 3.77 15.54 21.57
C TYR A 7 2.38 14.94 21.82
N PHE A 8 1.49 15.05 20.84
CA PHE A 8 0.24 14.30 20.81
C PHE A 8 0.59 12.81 20.58
N SER A 9 0.73 12.06 21.66
CA SER A 9 0.85 10.60 21.63
C SER A 9 -0.53 10.01 21.36
N MET A 10 -0.76 9.52 20.14
CA MET A 10 -1.91 8.66 19.85
C MET A 10 -1.56 7.24 20.28
N THR A 11 -1.79 6.93 21.55
CA THR A 11 -1.64 5.59 22.11
C THR A 11 -2.65 4.67 21.44
N ILE A 12 -2.19 3.77 20.56
CA ILE A 12 -3.00 2.66 20.06
C ILE A 12 -3.24 1.73 21.26
N PRO A 13 -4.49 1.39 21.61
CA PRO A 13 -4.74 0.47 22.71
C PRO A 13 -4.16 -0.92 22.36
N PRO A 14 -3.54 -1.62 23.33
CA PRO A 14 -3.05 -2.97 23.09
C PRO A 14 -4.21 -3.88 22.67
N SER A 15 -4.00 -4.62 21.58
CA SER A 15 -4.88 -5.73 21.19
C SER A 15 -5.05 -6.66 22.38
N THR A 16 -6.29 -6.85 22.82
CA THR A 16 -6.63 -7.81 23.87
C THR A 16 -6.38 -9.22 23.34
N ALA A 17 -5.20 -9.77 23.62
CA ALA A 17 -4.99 -11.21 23.57
C ALA A 17 -5.96 -11.87 24.56
N LYS A 18 -6.98 -12.56 24.07
CA LYS A 18 -7.80 -13.44 24.92
C LYS A 18 -6.99 -14.69 25.23
N ALA A 19 -6.39 -14.73 26.41
CA ALA A 19 -5.90 -15.96 27.00
C ALA A 19 -7.09 -16.77 27.52
N THR A 20 -7.40 -17.90 26.89
CA THR A 20 -8.44 -18.82 27.35
C THR A 20 -7.85 -19.75 28.42
N THR A 21 -8.27 -19.57 29.68
CA THR A 21 -8.02 -20.53 30.78
C THR A 21 -8.87 -21.80 30.58
N PRO A 22 -8.40 -22.99 31.00
CA PRO A 22 -9.14 -24.24 30.82
C PRO A 22 -10.24 -24.38 31.89
N GLY A 23 -11.51 -24.43 31.46
CA GLY A 23 -12.63 -24.62 32.39
C GLY A 23 -13.96 -24.96 31.72
N VAL A 24 -14.36 -26.23 31.90
CA VAL A 24 -15.73 -26.79 32.05
C VAL A 24 -16.73 -26.61 30.90
N HIS A 25 -17.13 -27.76 30.32
CA HIS A 25 -18.21 -27.93 29.35
C HIS A 25 -19.54 -27.29 29.79
N GLY A 26 -19.97 -26.26 29.06
CA GLY A 26 -21.35 -25.77 28.98
C GLY A 26 -21.93 -26.02 27.58
N PRO A 27 -23.27 -25.98 27.40
CA PRO A 27 -23.95 -26.58 26.25
C PRO A 27 -23.62 -25.87 24.94
N ASP A 28 -23.53 -26.67 23.87
CA ASP A 28 -23.15 -26.28 22.52
C ASP A 28 -23.95 -25.08 22.01
N VAL A 29 -23.25 -23.94 21.88
CA VAL A 29 -23.72 -22.81 21.07
C VAL A 29 -23.47 -23.20 19.61
N PRO A 30 -24.48 -23.18 18.73
CA PRO A 30 -24.27 -23.54 17.33
C PRO A 30 -23.20 -22.62 16.74
N SER A 31 -22.19 -23.23 16.13
CA SER A 31 -21.10 -22.52 15.48
C SER A 31 -21.69 -21.58 14.44
N VAL A 32 -21.67 -20.27 14.72
CA VAL A 32 -21.95 -19.26 13.73
C VAL A 32 -20.90 -19.42 12.66
N GLN A 33 -21.27 -19.97 11.50
CA GLN A 33 -20.40 -19.94 10.34
C GLN A 33 -20.05 -18.47 10.10
N PRO A 34 -18.76 -18.10 10.01
CA PRO A 34 -18.40 -16.72 9.73
C PRO A 34 -19.04 -16.33 8.41
N THR A 35 -19.90 -15.31 8.47
CA THR A 35 -20.48 -14.68 7.28
C THR A 35 -19.31 -14.33 6.35
N PRO A 36 -19.32 -14.74 5.07
CA PRO A 36 -18.23 -14.41 4.16
C PRO A 36 -18.02 -12.89 4.16
N LEU A 37 -16.84 -12.46 4.61
CA LEU A 37 -16.48 -11.06 4.67
C LEU A 37 -16.41 -10.51 3.25
N LYS A 38 -16.97 -9.31 3.07
CA LYS A 38 -16.99 -8.57 1.80
C LYS A 38 -15.55 -8.30 1.36
N ARG A 39 -15.01 -9.15 0.49
CA ARG A 39 -13.80 -8.86 -0.29
C ARG A 39 -14.07 -7.57 -1.06
N VAL A 40 -13.33 -6.50 -0.80
CA VAL A 40 -13.33 -5.38 -1.73
C VAL A 40 -12.30 -5.70 -2.80
N VAL A 41 -12.83 -6.21 -3.90
CA VAL A 41 -12.09 -6.48 -5.12
C VAL A 41 -12.08 -5.18 -5.93
N SER A 42 -10.98 -4.90 -6.62
CA SER A 42 -10.99 -3.87 -7.66
C SER A 42 -12.07 -4.22 -8.71
N GLY A 43 -12.78 -3.20 -9.20
CA GLY A 43 -13.62 -3.34 -10.40
C GLY A 43 -14.77 -4.37 -10.31
N ALA A 44 -14.87 -5.23 -11.32
CA ALA A 44 -16.04 -6.06 -11.63
C ALA A 44 -16.35 -7.12 -10.55
N ALA A 45 -15.34 -7.63 -9.86
CA ALA A 45 -15.51 -8.69 -8.87
C ALA A 45 -16.14 -8.19 -7.54
N LEU A 46 -16.15 -6.88 -7.27
CA LEU A 46 -16.94 -6.29 -6.19
C LEU A 46 -18.46 -6.44 -6.45
N LYS A 47 -18.89 -6.35 -7.72
CA LYS A 47 -20.31 -6.51 -8.09
C LYS A 47 -20.78 -7.95 -7.90
N GLU A 48 -19.96 -8.94 -8.25
CA GLU A 48 -20.31 -10.35 -8.11
C GLU A 48 -20.42 -10.79 -6.62
N LEU A 49 -19.56 -10.24 -5.75
CA LEU A 49 -19.59 -10.54 -4.32
C LEU A 49 -20.78 -9.93 -3.58
N LEU A 50 -21.21 -8.72 -3.97
CA LEU A 50 -22.38 -8.07 -3.39
C LEU A 50 -23.70 -8.71 -3.82
N ALA A 51 -23.71 -9.46 -4.93
CA ALA A 51 -24.87 -10.18 -5.41
C ALA A 51 -25.12 -11.52 -4.67
N GLY A 52 -24.11 -12.09 -4.00
CA GLY A 52 -24.16 -13.42 -3.39
C GLY A 52 -24.62 -13.50 -1.92
N GLY A 53 -24.84 -12.37 -1.24
CA GLY A 53 -25.19 -12.33 0.19
C GLY A 53 -26.67 -12.09 0.45
N GLY A 54 -27.40 -13.10 0.94
CA GLY A 54 -28.76 -12.94 1.45
C GLY A 54 -28.78 -12.10 2.73
N GLY A 55 -29.23 -10.85 2.62
CA GLY A 55 -29.42 -9.94 3.75
C GLY A 55 -29.05 -8.50 3.38
N THR A 56 -30.08 -7.68 3.12
CA THR A 56 -30.01 -6.25 2.74
C THR A 56 -29.10 -6.01 1.53
N GLN A 57 -29.69 -5.87 0.33
CA GLN A 57 -28.98 -5.45 -0.88
C GLN A 57 -28.06 -4.29 -0.53
N ALA A 58 -26.75 -4.52 -0.55
CA ALA A 58 -25.80 -3.43 -0.47
C ALA A 58 -26.19 -2.47 -1.61
N LYS A 59 -26.44 -1.20 -1.29
CA LYS A 59 -26.62 -0.18 -2.31
C LYS A 59 -25.32 -0.10 -3.09
N THR A 60 -25.16 -0.94 -4.10
CA THR A 60 -24.16 -0.75 -5.14
C THR A 60 -24.49 0.60 -5.76
N PRO A 61 -23.57 1.58 -5.72
CA PRO A 61 -23.81 2.83 -6.41
C PRO A 61 -24.07 2.48 -7.89
N SER A 62 -25.28 2.76 -8.36
CA SER A 62 -25.58 2.77 -9.78
C SER A 62 -24.79 3.95 -10.34
N CYS A 63 -23.56 3.68 -10.78
CA CYS A 63 -22.70 4.64 -11.46
C CYS A 63 -23.25 4.89 -12.88
N GLU A 64 -24.51 5.33 -12.94
CA GLU A 64 -25.24 5.68 -14.16
C GLU A 64 -24.98 7.14 -14.55
N ASP A 65 -24.45 7.94 -13.63
CA ASP A 65 -23.99 9.30 -13.90
C ASP A 65 -22.80 9.27 -14.86
N THR A 66 -23.07 9.63 -16.11
CA THR A 66 -22.10 9.67 -17.19
C THR A 66 -21.04 10.75 -16.98
N GLU A 67 -21.37 11.87 -16.34
CA GLU A 67 -20.40 12.93 -16.04
C GLU A 67 -19.43 12.46 -14.95
N PHE A 68 -19.94 11.86 -13.88
CA PHE A 68 -19.11 11.31 -12.81
C PHE A 68 -18.12 10.27 -13.34
N ARG A 69 -18.56 9.40 -14.25
CA ARG A 69 -17.68 8.43 -14.93
C ARG A 69 -16.65 9.12 -15.81
N ALA A 70 -17.05 10.15 -16.55
CA ALA A 70 -16.12 10.90 -17.39
C ALA A 70 -15.00 11.54 -16.56
N TYR A 71 -15.30 12.08 -15.38
CA TYR A 71 -14.28 12.61 -14.45
C TYR A 71 -13.35 11.52 -13.91
N ALA A 72 -13.86 10.32 -13.60
CA ALA A 72 -13.01 9.22 -13.14
C ALA A 72 -12.00 8.75 -14.20
N HIS A 73 -12.33 8.92 -15.49
CA HIS A 73 -11.48 8.55 -16.62
C HIS A 73 -10.76 9.74 -17.27
N SER A 74 -10.93 10.97 -16.77
CA SER A 74 -10.28 12.14 -17.35
C SER A 74 -8.78 12.11 -17.04
N GLU A 75 -7.94 12.02 -18.06
CA GLU A 75 -6.49 12.02 -17.90
C GLU A 75 -6.03 13.34 -17.24
N ILE A 76 -5.25 13.24 -16.16
CA ILE A 76 -4.58 14.39 -15.58
C ILE A 76 -3.53 14.88 -16.58
N ALA A 77 -3.71 16.11 -17.06
CA ALA A 77 -2.79 16.70 -18.00
C ALA A 77 -1.35 16.76 -17.44
N ARG A 78 -0.40 16.62 -18.37
CA ARG A 78 1.04 16.51 -18.11
C ARG A 78 1.77 17.84 -18.29
N ASP A 79 1.05 18.90 -18.59
CA ASP A 79 1.64 20.22 -18.75
C ASP A 79 2.08 20.82 -17.41
N VAL A 80 3.03 21.75 -17.50
CA VAL A 80 3.65 22.42 -16.35
C VAL A 80 2.63 23.14 -15.47
N ALA A 81 1.57 23.72 -16.05
CA ALA A 81 0.57 24.46 -15.26
C ALA A 81 -0.28 23.49 -14.43
N THR A 82 -0.70 22.37 -15.00
CA THR A 82 -1.44 21.31 -14.28
C THR A 82 -0.58 20.67 -13.19
N ILE A 83 0.70 20.39 -13.48
CA ILE A 83 1.63 19.85 -12.46
C ILE A 83 1.80 20.86 -11.32
N LYS A 84 2.06 22.13 -11.63
CA LYS A 84 2.19 23.19 -10.61
C LYS A 84 0.96 23.27 -9.72
N ASN A 85 -0.24 23.24 -10.30
CA ASN A 85 -1.48 23.27 -9.53
C ASN A 85 -1.62 22.04 -8.61
N SER A 86 -1.31 20.84 -9.11
CA SER A 86 -1.38 19.61 -8.31
C SER A 86 -0.38 19.60 -7.14
N VAL A 87 0.87 20.03 -7.37
CA VAL A 87 1.88 20.16 -6.30
C VAL A 87 1.43 21.16 -5.24
N VAL A 88 0.94 22.35 -5.64
CA VAL A 88 0.43 23.36 -4.70
C VAL A 88 -0.81 22.86 -3.96
N MET A 89 -1.69 22.11 -4.62
CA MET A 89 -2.86 21.51 -4.00
C MET A 89 -2.45 20.53 -2.89
N HIS A 90 -1.50 19.63 -3.12
CA HIS A 90 -1.02 18.74 -2.06
C HIS A 90 -0.30 19.48 -0.94
N LEU A 91 0.53 20.47 -1.27
CA LEU A 91 1.19 21.30 -0.28
C LEU A 91 0.18 21.95 0.68
N THR A 92 -0.88 22.54 0.12
CA THR A 92 -1.89 23.29 0.87
C THR A 92 -2.93 22.41 1.54
N ALA A 93 -3.52 21.45 0.82
CA ALA A 93 -4.64 20.64 1.30
C ALA A 93 -4.21 19.34 1.99
N THR A 94 -3.11 18.72 1.55
CA THR A 94 -2.62 17.48 2.17
C THR A 94 -1.70 17.76 3.35
N PHE A 95 -0.79 18.73 3.22
CA PHE A 95 0.23 19.00 4.25
C PHE A 95 0.01 20.28 5.07
N LEU A 96 -1.02 21.06 4.75
CA LEU A 96 -1.31 22.33 5.44
C LEU A 96 -0.08 23.25 5.47
N ARG A 97 0.52 23.46 4.29
CA ARG A 97 1.66 24.35 4.06
C ARG A 97 1.37 25.34 2.95
N THR A 98 2.12 26.42 2.94
CA THR A 98 2.10 27.41 1.85
C THR A 98 3.43 27.38 1.12
N PRO A 99 3.51 27.90 -0.12
CA PRO A 99 4.79 28.00 -0.84
C PRO A 99 5.88 28.74 -0.05
N ALA A 100 5.50 29.70 0.82
CA ALA A 100 6.44 30.45 1.65
C ALA A 100 6.99 29.65 2.85
N SER A 101 6.33 28.57 3.26
CA SER A 101 6.69 27.74 4.41
C SER A 101 7.08 26.31 4.01
N MET A 102 7.48 26.13 2.75
CA MET A 102 7.81 24.83 2.19
C MET A 102 9.30 24.53 2.40
N ASP A 103 9.60 23.44 3.10
CA ASP A 103 10.94 22.86 3.16
C ASP A 103 11.10 21.78 2.06
N SER A 104 12.31 21.21 1.96
CA SER A 104 12.64 20.18 0.97
C SER A 104 11.80 18.91 1.15
N GLY A 105 11.58 18.46 2.39
CA GLY A 105 10.76 17.28 2.68
C GLY A 105 9.29 17.45 2.27
N HIS A 106 8.69 18.61 2.52
CA HIS A 106 7.33 18.91 2.06
C HIS A 106 7.27 19.11 0.54
N ALA A 107 8.30 19.67 -0.08
CA ALA A 107 8.41 19.76 -1.55
C ALA A 107 8.49 18.38 -2.20
N TYR A 108 9.26 17.45 -1.62
CA TYR A 108 9.30 16.04 -2.00
C TYR A 108 7.92 15.41 -1.86
N LEU A 109 7.31 15.45 -0.67
CA LEU A 109 6.03 14.80 -0.43
C LEU A 109 4.93 15.36 -1.35
N ALA A 110 4.79 16.68 -1.46
CA ALA A 110 3.79 17.29 -2.35
C ALA A 110 3.98 16.86 -3.81
N SER A 111 5.23 16.75 -4.25
CA SER A 111 5.57 16.31 -5.61
C SER A 111 5.33 14.81 -5.81
N ALA A 112 5.69 13.97 -4.84
CA ALA A 112 5.45 12.53 -4.87
C ALA A 112 3.96 12.20 -4.92
N PHE A 113 3.13 12.89 -4.13
CA PHE A 113 1.67 12.74 -4.19
C PHE A 113 1.11 13.16 -5.57
N SER A 114 1.59 14.28 -6.14
CA SER A 114 1.20 14.72 -7.50
C SER A 114 1.62 13.72 -8.60
N VAL A 115 2.77 13.07 -8.47
CA VAL A 115 3.23 12.00 -9.38
C VAL A 115 2.35 10.76 -9.22
N ARG A 116 2.10 10.35 -7.98
CA ARG A 116 1.29 9.18 -7.63
C ARG A 116 -0.13 9.27 -8.17
N ASP A 117 -0.77 10.43 -8.14
CA ASP A 117 -2.12 10.61 -8.70
C ASP A 117 -2.18 10.20 -10.18
N ARG A 118 -1.14 10.50 -10.96
CA ARG A 118 -1.02 10.11 -12.37
C ARG A 118 -0.76 8.60 -12.54
N LEU A 119 0.03 8.00 -11.64
CA LEU A 119 0.21 6.54 -11.61
C LEU A 119 -1.10 5.82 -11.31
N LEU A 120 -1.87 6.30 -10.33
CA LEU A 120 -3.12 5.69 -9.91
C LEU A 120 -4.19 5.68 -11.00
N GLN A 121 -4.26 6.73 -11.83
CA GLN A 121 -5.15 6.72 -12.99
C GLN A 121 -4.84 5.56 -13.93
N ARG A 122 -3.56 5.35 -14.23
CA ARG A 122 -3.12 4.23 -15.08
C ARG A 122 -3.34 2.88 -14.40
N TRP A 123 -3.01 2.77 -13.11
CA TRP A 123 -3.22 1.57 -12.31
C TRP A 123 -4.68 1.10 -12.34
N ASN A 124 -5.62 2.02 -12.15
CA ASN A 124 -7.05 1.71 -12.19
C ASN A 124 -7.49 1.22 -13.57
N LEU A 125 -7.07 1.91 -14.64
CA LEU A 125 -7.38 1.51 -16.02
C LEU A 125 -6.82 0.12 -16.36
N THR A 126 -5.57 -0.16 -15.96
CA THR A 126 -4.92 -1.46 -16.16
C THR A 126 -5.65 -2.58 -15.44
N ASN A 127 -6.04 -2.36 -14.17
CA ASN A 127 -6.78 -3.35 -13.40
C ASN A 127 -8.17 -3.60 -13.96
N GLU A 128 -8.93 -2.55 -14.32
CA GLU A 128 -10.23 -2.69 -14.96
C GLU A 128 -10.13 -3.46 -16.29
N TYR A 129 -9.11 -3.17 -17.09
CA TYR A 129 -8.86 -3.87 -18.33
C TYR A 129 -8.57 -5.37 -18.09
N HIS A 130 -7.66 -5.71 -17.17
CA HIS A 130 -7.32 -7.10 -16.85
C HIS A 130 -8.50 -7.88 -16.28
N ASP A 131 -9.35 -7.24 -15.45
CA ASP A 131 -10.58 -7.83 -14.93
C ASP A 131 -11.58 -8.10 -16.06
N LYS A 132 -11.79 -7.13 -16.95
CA LYS A 132 -12.75 -7.23 -18.07
C LYS A 132 -12.41 -8.36 -19.04
N ILE A 133 -11.13 -8.57 -19.33
CA ILE A 133 -10.69 -9.63 -20.25
C ILE A 133 -10.48 -10.99 -19.56
N GLY A 134 -10.60 -11.05 -18.24
CA GLY A 134 -10.30 -12.28 -17.47
C GLY A 134 -8.85 -12.74 -17.66
N ALA A 135 -7.89 -11.82 -17.64
CA ALA A 135 -6.50 -12.11 -17.94
C ALA A 135 -5.91 -13.16 -16.98
N LYS A 136 -5.14 -14.13 -17.50
CA LYS A 136 -4.31 -15.00 -16.67
C LYS A 136 -3.22 -14.15 -16.00
N ARG A 137 -3.12 -14.20 -14.67
CA ARG A 137 -2.19 -13.38 -13.89
C ARG A 137 -0.96 -14.16 -13.42
N VAL A 138 0.16 -13.47 -13.34
CA VAL A 138 1.39 -13.94 -12.68
C VAL A 138 1.44 -13.37 -11.27
N TYR A 139 1.69 -14.22 -10.28
CA TYR A 139 1.89 -13.80 -8.89
C TYR A 139 3.31 -14.15 -8.47
N TYR A 140 4.15 -13.12 -8.34
CA TYR A 140 5.54 -13.26 -7.93
C TYR A 140 5.62 -13.11 -6.41
N MET A 141 5.89 -14.22 -5.71
CA MET A 141 6.02 -14.24 -4.26
C MET A 141 7.50 -14.17 -3.88
N SER A 142 7.88 -13.15 -3.11
CA SER A 142 9.24 -13.00 -2.59
C SER A 142 9.18 -12.48 -1.15
N LEU A 143 10.13 -12.95 -0.33
CA LEU A 143 10.32 -12.39 1.01
C LEU A 143 11.03 -11.03 0.98
N GLU A 144 11.66 -10.67 -0.13
CA GLU A 144 12.41 -9.41 -0.27
C GLU A 144 12.10 -8.71 -1.59
N PHE A 145 11.99 -7.38 -1.52
CA PHE A 145 11.91 -6.48 -2.69
C PHE A 145 12.81 -5.26 -2.43
N LEU A 146 13.91 -5.15 -3.18
CA LEU A 146 14.81 -3.99 -3.08
C LEU A 146 14.43 -2.97 -4.14
N ILE A 147 13.32 -2.26 -3.89
CA ILE A 147 12.74 -1.26 -4.82
C ILE A 147 13.68 -0.05 -4.94
N GLY A 148 14.23 0.41 -3.81
CA GLY A 148 15.00 1.64 -3.72
C GLY A 148 14.07 2.87 -3.60
N ARG A 149 14.49 3.98 -4.20
CA ARG A 149 13.73 5.23 -4.29
C ARG A 149 12.76 5.19 -5.46
N THR A 150 11.47 5.48 -5.21
CA THR A 150 10.40 5.33 -6.19
C THR A 150 10.16 6.61 -6.98
N PHE A 151 10.41 7.79 -6.41
CA PHE A 151 10.07 9.07 -7.01
C PHE A 151 10.71 9.29 -8.38
N ASP A 152 12.02 9.07 -8.47
CA ASP A 152 12.73 9.24 -9.74
C ASP A 152 12.30 8.19 -10.80
N ASN A 153 12.11 6.94 -10.36
CA ASN A 153 11.63 5.88 -11.24
C ASN A 153 10.23 6.18 -11.79
N ALA A 154 9.35 6.72 -10.95
CA ALA A 154 8.00 7.13 -11.34
C ALA A 154 8.01 8.29 -12.33
N LEU A 155 8.87 9.31 -12.11
CA LEU A 155 9.07 10.41 -13.05
C LEU A 155 9.57 9.91 -14.41
N LEU A 156 10.50 8.96 -14.41
CA LEU A 156 11.04 8.35 -15.63
C LEU A 156 9.96 7.54 -16.37
N ALA A 157 9.21 6.69 -15.67
CA ALA A 157 8.14 5.87 -16.24
C ALA A 157 6.98 6.70 -16.82
N LEU A 158 6.72 7.88 -16.23
CA LEU A 158 5.73 8.82 -16.74
C LEU A 158 6.29 9.76 -17.82
N GLN A 159 7.62 9.83 -17.99
CA GLN A 159 8.34 10.79 -18.82
C GLN A 159 8.04 12.24 -18.43
N LEU A 160 8.08 12.54 -17.13
CA LEU A 160 7.73 13.84 -16.56
C LEU A 160 8.89 14.54 -15.84
N ARG A 161 10.11 14.03 -15.98
CA ARG A 161 11.26 14.52 -15.22
C ARG A 161 11.52 16.01 -15.49
N ASP A 162 11.47 16.44 -16.75
CA ASP A 162 11.77 17.81 -17.15
C ASP A 162 10.70 18.80 -16.68
N GLU A 163 9.43 18.41 -16.74
CA GLU A 163 8.32 19.23 -16.26
C GLU A 163 8.39 19.44 -14.74
N TYR A 164 8.68 18.38 -13.97
CA TYR A 164 8.87 18.51 -12.52
C TYR A 164 10.12 19.31 -12.17
N ALA A 165 11.23 19.16 -12.92
CA ALA A 165 12.42 19.98 -12.74
C ALA A 165 12.10 21.47 -12.95
N LYS A 166 11.29 21.82 -13.95
CA LYS A 166 10.85 23.20 -14.18
C LYS A 166 9.93 23.71 -13.06
N VAL A 167 8.95 22.92 -12.64
CA VAL A 167 8.00 23.33 -11.58
C VAL A 167 8.72 23.56 -10.25
N LEU A 168 9.64 22.66 -9.88
CA LEU A 168 10.45 22.80 -8.67
C LEU A 168 11.47 23.93 -8.79
N GLY A 169 12.05 24.13 -9.98
CA GLY A 169 12.96 25.24 -10.26
C GLY A 169 12.30 26.61 -10.08
N ASP A 170 11.03 26.75 -10.49
CA ASP A 170 10.25 27.99 -10.31
C ASP A 170 10.04 28.37 -8.83
N VAL A 171 10.12 27.40 -7.91
CA VAL A 171 10.01 27.62 -6.45
C VAL A 171 11.37 27.55 -5.73
N GLY A 172 12.47 27.47 -6.49
CA GLY A 172 13.84 27.55 -5.97
C GLY A 172 14.45 26.22 -5.54
N PHE A 173 13.84 25.08 -5.86
CA PHE A 173 14.38 23.76 -5.56
C PHE A 173 14.99 23.12 -6.81
N ARG A 174 16.11 22.40 -6.63
CA ARG A 174 16.66 21.52 -7.67
C ARG A 174 16.03 20.15 -7.53
N LEU A 175 15.66 19.53 -8.65
CA LEU A 175 14.99 18.23 -8.63
C LEU A 175 15.85 17.15 -7.95
N GLU A 176 17.17 17.17 -8.17
CA GLU A 176 18.10 16.21 -7.57
C GLU A 176 18.06 16.27 -6.04
N ASP A 177 18.08 17.49 -5.47
CA ASP A 177 18.03 17.69 -4.02
C ASP A 177 16.70 17.15 -3.45
N ILE A 178 15.60 17.25 -4.20
CA ILE A 178 14.28 16.72 -3.81
C ILE A 178 14.21 15.19 -3.94
N ILE A 179 14.88 14.59 -4.92
CA ILE A 179 14.98 13.13 -5.06
C ILE A 179 15.79 12.52 -3.89
N ASP A 180 16.75 13.25 -3.36
CA ASP A 180 17.58 12.82 -2.23
C ASP A 180 16.86 12.89 -0.87
N GLU A 181 15.73 13.60 -0.77
CA GLU A 181 14.86 13.58 0.42
C GLU A 181 14.10 12.24 0.58
N GLU A 182 13.96 11.46 -0.49
CA GLU A 182 13.30 10.17 -0.42
C GLU A 182 14.15 9.12 0.29
N ARG A 183 13.57 8.46 1.29
CA ARG A 183 14.19 7.29 1.92
C ARG A 183 13.92 6.03 1.10
N ASP A 184 14.95 5.20 0.96
CA ASP A 184 14.83 3.88 0.35
C ASP A 184 13.82 3.00 1.12
N ALA A 185 12.98 2.28 0.38
CA ALA A 185 12.08 1.31 0.98
C ALA A 185 12.86 0.09 1.50
N ALA A 186 12.90 -0.07 2.83
CA ALA A 186 13.64 -1.15 3.49
C ALA A 186 12.89 -2.50 3.44
N LEU A 187 12.61 -2.97 2.22
CA LEU A 187 11.81 -4.17 1.93
C LEU A 187 12.66 -5.36 1.44
N GLY A 188 13.98 -5.19 1.34
CA GLY A 188 14.93 -6.23 0.92
C GLY A 188 16.36 -5.77 1.13
N ASN A 189 17.32 -6.71 1.06
CA ASN A 189 18.71 -6.44 1.44
C ASN A 189 19.70 -6.72 0.32
N GLY A 190 19.48 -7.83 -0.39
CA GLY A 190 20.47 -8.38 -1.32
C GLY A 190 20.00 -8.45 -2.77
N GLY A 191 20.80 -9.18 -3.56
CA GLY A 191 20.53 -9.40 -4.98
C GLY A 191 19.22 -10.16 -5.26
N LEU A 192 18.74 -10.99 -4.33
CA LEU A 192 17.43 -11.62 -4.44
C LEU A 192 16.30 -10.59 -4.48
N GLY A 193 16.31 -9.65 -3.52
CA GLY A 193 15.35 -8.56 -3.47
C GLY A 193 15.44 -7.64 -4.68
N ARG A 194 16.66 -7.37 -5.18
CA ARG A 194 16.81 -6.55 -6.39
C ARG A 194 16.35 -7.25 -7.66
N LEU A 195 16.57 -8.57 -7.77
CA LEU A 195 16.05 -9.38 -8.87
C LEU A 195 14.51 -9.33 -8.89
N ALA A 196 13.88 -9.51 -7.72
CA ALA A 196 12.43 -9.40 -7.57
C ALA A 196 11.90 -8.03 -8.02
N ALA A 197 12.54 -6.94 -7.59
CA ALA A 197 12.19 -5.58 -7.99
C ALA A 197 12.31 -5.38 -9.52
N CYS A 198 13.43 -5.79 -10.12
CA CYS A 198 13.62 -5.71 -11.57
C CYS A 198 12.63 -6.55 -12.37
N TYR A 199 12.20 -7.71 -11.83
CA TYR A 199 11.16 -8.52 -12.46
C TYR A 199 9.80 -7.84 -12.45
N VAL A 200 9.42 -7.19 -11.34
CA VAL A 200 8.16 -6.43 -11.28
C VAL A 200 8.18 -5.27 -12.28
N ASP A 201 9.27 -4.51 -12.34
CA ASP A 201 9.45 -3.43 -13.33
C ASP A 201 9.39 -3.95 -14.78
N SER A 202 10.07 -5.06 -15.06
CA SER A 202 10.06 -5.69 -16.38
C SER A 202 8.67 -6.21 -16.77
N MET A 203 7.90 -6.76 -15.83
CA MET A 203 6.51 -7.17 -16.06
C MET A 203 5.64 -5.97 -16.43
N ALA A 204 5.78 -4.84 -15.74
CA ALA A 204 5.07 -3.62 -16.07
C ALA A 204 5.44 -3.09 -17.47
N CYS A 205 6.74 -3.01 -17.78
CA CYS A 205 7.25 -2.54 -19.08
C CYS A 205 6.79 -3.43 -20.26
N MET A 206 6.70 -4.75 -20.05
CA MET A 206 6.26 -5.70 -21.08
C MET A 206 4.74 -5.90 -21.14
N ASN A 207 3.97 -5.14 -20.36
CA ASN A 207 2.51 -5.27 -20.24
C ASN A 207 2.05 -6.68 -19.82
N TYR A 208 2.84 -7.36 -18.98
CA TYR A 208 2.41 -8.62 -18.40
C TYR A 208 1.47 -8.37 -17.21
N PRO A 209 0.28 -9.01 -17.16
CA PRO A 209 -0.61 -8.94 -16.01
C PRO A 209 0.02 -9.68 -14.83
N GLY A 210 0.73 -8.95 -13.97
CA GLY A 210 1.51 -9.51 -12.87
C GLY A 210 1.42 -8.69 -11.59
N TRP A 211 1.59 -9.35 -10.45
CA TRP A 211 1.65 -8.75 -9.12
C TRP A 211 2.82 -9.31 -8.33
N GLY A 212 3.46 -8.47 -7.52
CA GLY A 212 4.43 -8.87 -6.51
C GLY A 212 3.77 -8.98 -5.13
N TYR A 213 4.00 -10.08 -4.42
CA TYR A 213 3.57 -10.26 -3.03
C TYR A 213 4.79 -10.44 -2.12
N GLY A 214 4.83 -9.66 -1.03
CA GLY A 214 5.87 -9.72 -0.02
C GLY A 214 5.36 -9.26 1.34
N LEU A 215 6.28 -9.00 2.27
CA LEU A 215 6.00 -8.50 3.61
C LEU A 215 6.39 -7.02 3.73
N ARG A 216 5.56 -6.25 4.44
CA ARG A 216 5.85 -4.84 4.74
C ARG A 216 6.68 -4.74 6.02
N TYR A 217 8.01 -4.82 5.89
CA TYR A 217 8.91 -4.74 7.03
C TYR A 217 8.97 -3.33 7.61
N ARG A 218 8.79 -3.21 8.93
CA ARG A 218 8.84 -1.91 9.60
C ARG A 218 10.25 -1.32 9.70
N TYR A 219 11.26 -2.18 9.86
CA TYR A 219 12.62 -1.78 10.19
C TYR A 219 13.70 -2.33 9.24
N GLY A 220 13.30 -2.92 8.11
CA GLY A 220 14.21 -3.60 7.19
C GLY A 220 15.05 -4.67 7.90
N MET A 221 16.32 -4.78 7.50
CA MET A 221 17.32 -5.61 8.17
C MET A 221 18.08 -4.84 9.25
N PHE A 222 18.79 -3.76 8.86
CA PHE A 222 19.37 -2.74 9.75
C PHE A 222 19.91 -1.58 8.92
N GLN A 223 20.04 -0.41 9.55
CA GLN A 223 20.83 0.71 9.07
C GLN A 223 22.26 0.57 9.61
N GLN A 224 23.24 0.49 8.71
CA GLN A 224 24.65 0.39 9.09
C GLN A 224 25.20 1.74 9.54
N GLN A 225 25.80 1.79 10.73
CA GLN A 225 26.57 2.92 11.20
C GLN A 225 28.01 2.49 11.49
N ILE A 226 28.98 3.37 11.22
CA ILE A 226 30.39 3.11 11.52
C ILE A 226 30.81 4.01 12.68
N LEU A 227 31.02 3.42 13.86
CA LEU A 227 31.55 4.11 15.05
C LEU A 227 32.93 3.56 15.38
N ASN A 228 33.94 4.45 15.43
CA ASN A 228 35.32 4.10 15.76
C ASN A 228 35.90 2.93 14.92
N GLY A 229 35.49 2.83 13.65
CA GLY A 229 35.94 1.77 12.73
C GLY A 229 35.18 0.45 12.85
N TYR A 230 34.16 0.36 13.71
CA TYR A 230 33.33 -0.82 13.87
C TYR A 230 31.91 -0.59 13.36
N GLN A 231 31.30 -1.66 12.84
CA GLN A 231 29.89 -1.67 12.50
C GLN A 231 29.03 -1.65 13.77
N VAL A 232 28.01 -0.80 13.75
CA VAL A 232 26.92 -0.76 14.71
C VAL A 232 25.60 -0.82 13.95
N GLU A 233 24.75 -1.77 14.31
CA GLU A 233 23.42 -1.93 13.72
C GLU A 233 22.39 -1.03 14.41
N ALA A 234 21.66 -0.24 13.64
CA ALA A 234 20.49 0.51 14.08
C ALA A 234 19.24 0.06 13.31
N PRO A 235 18.02 0.23 13.85
CA PRO A 235 16.80 -0.05 13.08
C PRO A 235 16.64 0.95 11.92
N ASP A 236 16.24 0.48 10.74
CA ASP A 236 15.97 1.37 9.62
C ASP A 236 14.53 1.91 9.67
N CYS A 237 14.37 3.10 10.23
CA CYS A 237 13.06 3.72 10.44
C CYS A 237 12.49 4.42 9.19
N TRP A 238 12.51 3.76 8.03
CA TRP A 238 12.03 4.33 6.75
C TRP A 238 10.55 4.74 6.74
N LEU A 239 9.74 4.22 7.68
CA LEU A 239 8.31 4.51 7.84
C LEU A 239 7.98 5.53 8.95
N ASP A 240 8.99 6.16 9.57
CA ASP A 240 8.74 7.21 10.57
C ASP A 240 8.24 8.52 9.91
N SER A 241 8.43 8.67 8.61
CA SER A 241 7.82 9.71 7.77
C SER A 241 6.73 9.11 6.88
N PRO A 242 5.75 9.92 6.42
CA PRO A 242 4.72 9.43 5.50
C PRO A 242 5.34 8.81 4.25
N ASN A 243 4.98 7.56 3.94
CA ASN A 243 5.32 6.93 2.67
C ASN A 243 4.23 7.34 1.65
N PRO A 244 4.56 8.17 0.63
CA PRO A 244 3.55 8.60 -0.33
C PRO A 244 3.09 7.44 -1.22
N TRP A 245 3.84 6.36 -1.38
CA TRP A 245 3.58 5.36 -2.42
C TRP A 245 2.61 4.26 -2.04
N GLU A 246 2.41 4.02 -0.73
CA GLU A 246 1.60 2.90 -0.26
C GLU A 246 0.14 3.27 0.00
N PHE A 247 -0.76 2.32 -0.24
CA PHE A 247 -2.18 2.43 0.05
C PHE A 247 -2.61 1.33 1.01
N PRO A 248 -2.97 1.65 2.26
CA PRO A 248 -3.51 0.66 3.18
C PRO A 248 -4.88 0.17 2.67
N ARG A 249 -5.07 -1.15 2.67
CA ARG A 249 -6.31 -1.82 2.25
C ARG A 249 -6.94 -2.57 3.43
N PRO A 250 -7.56 -1.86 4.40
CA PRO A 250 -8.22 -2.51 5.53
C PRO A 250 -9.38 -3.42 5.08
N ASP A 251 -9.95 -3.11 3.92
CA ASP A 251 -10.93 -3.89 3.18
C ASP A 251 -10.40 -5.21 2.60
N VAL A 252 -9.08 -5.38 2.54
CA VAL A 252 -8.38 -6.58 2.09
C VAL A 252 -7.53 -7.10 3.25
N THR A 253 -8.21 -7.76 4.18
CA THR A 253 -7.59 -8.38 5.36
C THR A 253 -7.92 -9.87 5.39
N TYR A 254 -6.91 -10.71 5.57
CA TYR A 254 -7.06 -12.16 5.66
C TYR A 254 -6.57 -12.71 7.00
N PRO A 255 -7.31 -13.63 7.63
CA PRO A 255 -6.83 -14.30 8.82
C PRO A 255 -5.74 -15.33 8.48
N VAL A 256 -4.60 -15.24 9.17
CA VAL A 256 -3.47 -16.15 9.09
C VAL A 256 -3.37 -16.92 10.38
N LYS A 257 -3.49 -18.24 10.27
CA LYS A 257 -3.54 -19.18 11.39
C LYS A 257 -2.16 -19.73 11.70
N PHE A 258 -1.89 -19.97 12.98
CA PHE A 258 -0.68 -20.62 13.47
C PHE A 258 -1.02 -21.65 14.56
N TYR A 259 -0.13 -22.62 14.72
CA TYR A 259 -0.25 -23.71 15.70
C TYR A 259 -1.55 -24.52 15.55
N GLY A 260 -2.03 -25.16 16.61
CA GLY A 260 -3.24 -25.97 16.58
C GLY A 260 -3.05 -27.39 16.03
N HIS A 261 -4.14 -27.98 15.54
CA HIS A 261 -4.19 -29.39 15.14
C HIS A 261 -5.27 -29.67 14.08
N LEU A 262 -5.19 -30.84 13.45
CA LEU A 262 -6.17 -31.29 12.46
C LEU A 262 -7.27 -32.09 13.15
N VAL A 263 -8.52 -31.74 12.85
CA VAL A 263 -9.71 -32.51 13.23
C VAL A 263 -10.36 -33.09 11.97
N ARG A 264 -10.92 -34.29 12.07
CA ARG A 264 -11.63 -34.92 10.95
C ARG A 264 -12.99 -34.26 10.81
N ASP A 265 -13.37 -33.93 9.58
CA ASP A 265 -14.70 -33.37 9.29
C ASP A 265 -15.77 -34.44 9.56
N PRO A 266 -16.74 -34.19 10.44
CA PRO A 266 -17.77 -35.16 10.80
C PRO A 266 -18.75 -35.44 9.64
N GLU A 267 -18.89 -34.52 8.69
CA GLU A 267 -19.80 -34.64 7.55
C GLU A 267 -19.13 -35.25 6.33
N VAL A 268 -17.81 -35.06 6.17
CA VAL A 268 -17.06 -35.51 5.01
C VAL A 268 -15.86 -36.39 5.44
N PRO A 269 -15.96 -37.74 5.31
CA PRO A 269 -15.01 -38.68 5.90
C PRO A 269 -13.54 -38.51 5.48
N TYR A 270 -13.26 -37.88 4.34
CA TYR A 270 -11.89 -37.70 3.81
C TYR A 270 -11.36 -36.27 3.98
N ARG A 271 -12.15 -35.37 4.57
CA ARG A 271 -11.77 -33.97 4.78
C ARG A 271 -11.24 -33.78 6.21
N TYR A 272 -10.18 -33.00 6.32
CA TYR A 272 -9.67 -32.50 7.59
C TYR A 272 -9.91 -31.01 7.67
N LYS A 273 -10.22 -30.52 8.87
CA LYS A 273 -10.31 -29.11 9.20
C LYS A 273 -9.15 -28.78 10.13
N TRP A 274 -8.49 -27.66 9.85
CA TRP A 274 -7.48 -27.13 10.76
C TRP A 274 -8.13 -26.23 11.80
N GLU A 275 -7.97 -26.60 13.07
CA GLU A 275 -8.31 -25.78 14.22
C GLU A 275 -7.03 -25.16 14.77
N SER A 276 -6.94 -23.83 14.68
CA SER A 276 -5.75 -23.04 15.02
C SER A 276 -5.83 -22.50 16.44
N ASP A 277 -4.69 -22.45 17.13
CA ASP A 277 -4.62 -21.87 18.48
C ASP A 277 -4.44 -20.35 18.43
N VAL A 278 -3.82 -19.84 17.36
CA VAL A 278 -3.52 -18.42 17.18
C VAL A 278 -3.90 -17.98 15.77
N GLU A 279 -4.46 -16.78 15.67
CA GLU A 279 -4.86 -16.14 14.42
C GLU A 279 -4.38 -14.69 14.42
N TYR A 280 -3.80 -14.24 13.30
CA TYR A 280 -3.38 -12.87 13.07
C TYR A 280 -4.00 -12.33 11.78
N ASP A 281 -4.27 -11.04 11.74
CA ASP A 281 -4.78 -10.37 10.55
C ASP A 281 -3.62 -9.94 9.63
N ALA A 282 -3.67 -10.39 8.38
CA ALA A 282 -2.80 -9.91 7.30
C ALA A 282 -3.55 -8.85 6.48
N MET A 283 -3.30 -7.58 6.78
CA MET A 283 -3.84 -6.43 6.05
C MET A 283 -2.93 -6.09 4.85
N ALA A 284 -3.52 -5.90 3.68
CA ALA A 284 -2.77 -5.56 2.47
C ALA A 284 -2.37 -4.07 2.41
N PHE A 285 -1.25 -3.81 1.74
CA PHE A 285 -0.79 -2.49 1.31
C PHE A 285 -0.41 -2.58 -0.17
N ASP A 286 -1.02 -1.75 -1.01
CA ASP A 286 -0.73 -1.71 -2.44
C ASP A 286 0.32 -0.62 -2.73
N VAL A 287 1.28 -0.91 -3.61
CA VAL A 287 2.28 0.05 -4.13
C VAL A 287 2.22 0.01 -5.67
N PRO A 288 1.97 1.15 -6.33
CA PRO A 288 1.73 1.21 -7.77
C PRO A 288 2.95 1.07 -8.67
#